data_AF-A0A1F9GKL8-F1
#
_entry.id   AF-A0A1F9GKL8-F1
#
_cell.length_a   1.000
_cell.length_b   1.000
_cell.length_c   1.000
_cell.angle_alpha   90.00
_cell.angle_beta   90.00
_cell.angle_gamma   90.00
#
_symmetry.space_group_name_H-M   'P 1'
#
loop_
_entity.id
_entity.type
_entity.pdbx_description
1 polymer ?
#
loop_
_entity_poly.entity_id
_entity_poly.type
_entity_poly.pdbx_seq_one_letter_code
_entity_poly.pdbx_strand_id
1 'polypeptide(L)'
;MSKKLNTFAKFVAFGVVPRAEVKNDLPAVRTLMREGLVKKVYKKGKVFYELTEAALPLLDGYRKMLLEEAQLNYQLYPRRRSFYNALLEDVRFLDTFKPDAQNFQFLGDWRLHESPLPSQLQLAQWRFYQKENVA
;
A
#
# COMPACT_ATOMS: atom_id res chain seq x y z
N MET A 1 -0.10 -16.88 2.61
CA MET A 1 0.68 -15.64 2.42
C MET A 1 1.62 -15.45 3.61
N SER A 2 2.90 -15.12 3.41
CA SER A 2 3.88 -15.06 4.53
C SER A 2 3.58 -13.89 5.48
N LYS A 3 3.88 -14.04 6.79
CA LYS A 3 3.65 -12.97 7.79
C LYS A 3 4.34 -11.66 7.43
N LYS A 4 5.51 -11.74 6.78
CA LYS A 4 6.28 -10.59 6.29
C LYS A 4 5.56 -9.88 5.13
N LEU A 5 5.01 -10.62 4.18
CA LEU A 5 4.25 -10.06 3.06
C LEU A 5 2.95 -9.41 3.54
N ASN A 6 2.23 -10.03 4.49
CA ASN A 6 1.05 -9.42 5.12
C ASN A 6 1.39 -8.12 5.86
N THR A 7 2.56 -8.07 6.51
CA THR A 7 3.03 -6.85 7.17
C THR A 7 3.37 -5.77 6.16
N PHE A 8 4.05 -6.13 5.07
CA PHE A 8 4.41 -5.22 3.98
C PHE A 8 3.17 -4.64 3.29
N ALA A 9 2.13 -5.46 3.07
CA ALA A 9 0.87 -5.04 2.46
C ALA A 9 0.20 -3.87 3.21
N LYS A 10 0.37 -3.78 4.54
CA LYS A 10 -0.17 -2.65 5.34
C LYS A 10 0.42 -1.29 4.94
N PHE A 11 1.61 -1.26 4.37
CA PHE A 11 2.28 -0.02 3.97
C PHE A 11 1.84 0.47 2.58
N VAL A 12 1.12 -0.35 1.80
CA VAL A 12 0.86 -0.09 0.37
C VAL A 12 0.13 1.23 0.13
N ALA A 13 -0.85 1.56 0.98
CA ALA A 13 -1.72 2.72 0.79
C ALA A 13 -0.99 4.06 0.96
N PHE A 14 -0.14 4.21 1.98
CA PHE A 14 0.46 5.50 2.33
C PHE A 14 1.98 5.47 2.47
N GLY A 15 2.60 4.30 2.36
CA GLY A 15 3.99 4.10 2.74
C GLY A 15 4.26 4.35 4.23
N VAL A 16 3.23 4.47 5.07
CA VAL A 16 3.32 4.70 6.52
C VAL A 16 2.35 3.79 7.25
N VAL A 17 2.80 3.23 8.38
CA VAL A 17 1.94 2.47 9.29
C VAL A 17 2.20 2.89 10.75
N PRO A 18 1.17 3.25 11.53
CA PRO A 18 1.30 3.48 12.96
C PRO A 18 1.75 2.23 13.70
N ARG A 19 2.53 2.38 14.78
CA ARG A 19 2.94 1.25 15.62
C ARG A 19 1.74 0.42 16.14
N ALA A 20 0.60 1.06 16.40
CA ALA A 20 -0.60 0.39 16.89
C ALA A 20 -1.12 -0.71 15.93
N GLU A 21 -0.97 -0.51 14.62
CA GLU A 21 -1.49 -1.41 13.57
C GLU A 21 -0.56 -2.61 13.29
N VAL A 22 0.69 -2.53 13.72
CA VAL A 22 1.72 -3.58 13.56
C VAL A 22 2.23 -4.12 14.90
N LYS A 23 1.53 -3.84 16.00
CA LYS A 23 1.95 -4.28 17.36
C LYS A 23 2.15 -5.80 17.46
N ASN A 24 1.35 -6.58 16.71
CA ASN A 24 1.41 -8.05 16.67
C ASN A 24 2.43 -8.59 15.63
N ASP A 25 2.97 -7.69 14.80
CA ASP A 25 3.85 -8.00 13.66
C ASP A 25 5.24 -7.35 13.80
N LEU A 26 5.59 -6.84 14.99
CA LEU A 26 6.86 -6.18 15.26
C LEU A 26 8.11 -6.98 14.82
N PRO A 27 8.16 -8.33 14.93
CA PRO A 27 9.29 -9.10 14.39
C PRO A 27 9.46 -8.91 12.88
N ALA A 28 8.36 -8.92 12.11
CA ALA A 28 8.39 -8.71 10.66
C ALA A 28 8.82 -7.28 10.32
N VAL A 29 8.33 -6.28 11.05
CA VAL A 29 8.75 -4.88 10.90
C VAL A 29 10.25 -4.73 11.17
N ARG A 30 10.78 -5.36 12.21
CA ARG A 30 12.22 -5.33 12.52
C ARG A 30 13.06 -5.94 11.40
N THR A 31 12.60 -7.03 10.78
CA THR A 31 13.28 -7.62 9.61
C THR A 31 13.30 -6.65 8.45
N LEU A 32 12.15 -6.03 8.11
CA LEU A 32 12.07 -5.01 7.06
C LEU A 32 12.97 -3.79 7.35
N MET A 33 13.11 -3.41 8.62
CA MET A 33 14.03 -2.34 9.04
C MET A 33 15.50 -2.71 8.85
N ARG A 34 15.89 -3.94 9.20
CA ARG A 34 17.27 -4.42 9.00
C ARG A 34 17.66 -4.48 7.52
N GLU A 35 16.69 -4.75 6.65
CA GLU A 35 16.85 -4.76 5.20
C GLU A 35 16.82 -3.34 4.58
N GLY A 36 16.65 -2.30 5.39
CA GLY A 36 16.61 -0.90 4.91
C GLY A 36 15.33 -0.52 4.18
N LEU A 37 14.32 -1.39 4.14
CA LEU A 37 13.05 -1.17 3.44
C LEU A 37 12.08 -0.29 4.25
N VAL A 38 12.24 -0.29 5.57
CA VAL A 38 11.41 0.46 6.51
C VAL A 38 12.29 1.25 7.46
N LYS A 39 11.92 2.49 7.76
CA LYS A 39 12.53 3.29 8.82
C LYS A 39 11.51 3.62 9.91
N LYS A 40 11.99 3.77 11.14
CA LYS A 40 11.16 4.18 12.28
C LYS A 40 11.17 5.70 12.39
N VAL A 41 10.00 6.32 12.51
CA VAL A 41 9.85 7.77 12.61
C VAL A 41 9.03 8.12 13.85
N TYR A 42 9.40 9.20 14.53
CA TYR A 42 8.69 9.74 15.69
C TYR A 42 8.07 11.09 15.33
N LYS A 43 6.76 11.22 15.52
CA LYS A 43 6.02 12.48 15.27
C LYS A 43 4.99 12.70 16.39
N LYS A 44 5.03 13.89 17.01
CA LYS A 44 4.14 14.30 18.12
C LYS A 44 3.94 13.21 19.20
N GLY A 45 5.03 12.58 19.64
CA GLY A 45 5.00 11.52 20.67
C GLY A 45 4.51 10.14 20.20
N LYS A 46 4.13 10.00 18.92
CA LYS A 46 3.71 8.73 18.32
C LYS A 46 4.84 8.11 17.49
N VAL A 47 4.80 6.78 17.37
CA VAL A 47 5.75 5.99 16.58
C VAL A 47 5.09 5.51 15.29
N PHE A 48 5.77 5.78 14.18
CA PHE A 48 5.39 5.36 12.84
C PHE A 48 6.52 4.54 12.21
N TYR A 49 6.15 3.72 11.23
CA TYR A 49 7.08 3.03 10.36
C TYR A 49 6.81 3.49 8.93
N GLU A 50 7.84 3.93 8.23
CA GLU A 50 7.76 4.47 6.87
C GLU A 50 8.53 3.56 5.91
N LEU A 51 7.99 3.33 4.71
CA LEU A 51 8.75 2.77 3.60
C LEU A 51 9.88 3.73 3.20
N THR A 52 11.00 3.16 2.80
CA THR A 52 12.09 3.89 2.15
C THR A 52 11.98 3.75 0.63
N GLU A 53 12.75 4.54 -0.11
CA GLU A 53 12.82 4.42 -1.57
C GLU A 53 13.31 3.03 -2.03
N ALA A 54 14.14 2.36 -1.21
CA ALA A 54 14.58 0.99 -1.47
C ALA A 54 13.43 -0.03 -1.50
N ALA A 55 12.28 0.30 -0.92
CA ALA A 55 11.09 -0.56 -0.96
C ALA A 55 10.23 -0.38 -2.22
N LEU A 56 10.47 0.66 -3.04
CA LEU A 56 9.66 0.93 -4.24
C LEU A 56 9.65 -0.24 -5.24
N PRO A 57 10.78 -0.92 -5.55
CA PRO A 57 10.75 -2.08 -6.44
C PRO A 57 9.90 -3.24 -5.89
N LEU A 58 9.91 -3.45 -4.58
CA LEU A 58 9.08 -4.49 -3.94
C LEU A 58 7.60 -4.10 -3.96
N LEU A 59 7.30 -2.82 -3.79
CA LEU A 59 5.96 -2.28 -3.93
C LEU A 59 5.43 -2.47 -5.36
N ASP A 60 6.27 -2.23 -6.36
CA ASP A 60 5.95 -2.47 -7.77
C ASP A 60 5.72 -3.95 -8.07
N GLY A 61 6.51 -4.85 -7.48
CA GLY A 61 6.29 -6.30 -7.56
C GLY A 61 4.96 -6.72 -6.94
N TYR A 62 4.64 -6.20 -5.75
CA TYR A 62 3.36 -6.47 -5.09
C TYR A 62 2.17 -5.96 -5.91
N ARG A 63 2.29 -4.77 -6.52
CA ARG A 63 1.31 -4.19 -7.44
C ARG A 63 1.02 -5.10 -8.63
N LYS A 64 2.07 -5.61 -9.30
CA LYS A 64 1.91 -6.52 -10.45
C LYS A 64 1.16 -7.80 -10.05
N MET A 65 1.47 -8.34 -8.88
CA MET A 65 0.79 -9.51 -8.32
C MET A 65 -0.72 -9.26 -8.12
N LEU A 66 -1.08 -8.09 -7.58
CA LEU A 66 -2.49 -7.70 -7.44
C LEU A 66 -3.19 -7.48 -8.79
N LEU A 67 -2.48 -6.92 -9.77
CA LEU A 67 -3.01 -6.74 -11.12
C LEU A 67 -3.32 -8.09 -11.78
N GLU A 68 -2.41 -9.05 -11.69
CA GLU A 68 -2.60 -10.42 -12.19
C GLU A 68 -3.80 -11.10 -11.50
N GLU A 69 -3.92 -10.94 -10.18
CA GLU A 69 -5.07 -11.46 -9.42
C GLU A 69 -6.39 -10.80 -9.87
N ALA A 70 -6.40 -9.50 -10.12
CA ALA A 70 -7.58 -8.79 -10.62
C ALA A 70 -7.98 -9.24 -12.03
N GLN A 71 -7.01 -9.47 -12.92
CA GLN A 71 -7.24 -10.00 -14.27
C GLN A 71 -7.84 -11.41 -14.21
N LEU A 72 -7.30 -12.28 -13.35
CA LEU A 72 -7.83 -13.62 -13.16
C LEU A 72 -9.27 -13.58 -12.63
N ASN A 73 -9.53 -12.76 -11.61
CA ASN A 73 -10.86 -12.62 -11.03
C ASN A 73 -11.88 -12.04 -12.03
N TYR A 74 -11.47 -11.13 -12.92
CA TYR A 74 -12.32 -10.63 -14.00
C TYR A 74 -12.83 -11.77 -14.91
N GLN A 75 -11.94 -12.72 -15.22
CA GLN A 75 -12.28 -13.88 -16.05
C GLN A 75 -13.16 -14.88 -15.29
N LEU A 76 -12.83 -15.17 -14.03
CA LEU A 76 -13.52 -16.16 -13.21
C LEU A 76 -14.90 -15.72 -12.70
N TYR A 77 -15.13 -14.41 -12.53
CA TYR A 77 -16.37 -13.88 -11.94
C TYR A 77 -17.11 -12.92 -12.88
N PRO A 78 -17.86 -13.43 -13.88
CA PRO A 78 -18.59 -12.61 -14.87
C PRO A 78 -19.52 -11.56 -14.25
N ARG A 79 -20.19 -11.90 -13.13
CA ARG A 79 -21.10 -10.99 -12.41
C ARG A 79 -20.39 -9.82 -11.72
N ARG A 80 -19.07 -9.90 -11.53
CA ARG A 80 -18.23 -8.86 -10.92
C ARG A 80 -17.34 -8.16 -11.95
N ARG A 81 -17.53 -8.39 -13.24
CA ARG A 81 -16.71 -7.78 -14.29
C ARG A 81 -16.67 -6.26 -14.20
N SER A 82 -17.78 -5.57 -13.94
CA SER A 82 -17.78 -4.11 -13.78
C SER A 82 -16.86 -3.60 -12.67
N PHE A 83 -16.68 -4.39 -11.60
CA PHE A 83 -15.73 -4.06 -10.53
C PHE A 83 -14.28 -4.23 -10.99
N TYR A 84 -13.93 -5.41 -11.51
CA TYR A 84 -12.56 -5.68 -11.94
C TYR A 84 -12.18 -4.87 -13.20
N ASN A 85 -13.13 -4.54 -14.08
CA ASN A 85 -12.88 -3.68 -15.25
C ASN A 85 -12.41 -2.29 -14.83
N ALA A 86 -13.06 -1.70 -13.82
CA ALA A 86 -12.66 -0.38 -13.30
C ALA A 86 -11.25 -0.40 -12.69
N LEU A 87 -10.85 -1.51 -12.06
CA LEU A 87 -9.48 -1.70 -11.58
C LEU A 87 -8.46 -1.74 -12.74
N LEU A 88 -8.84 -2.34 -13.86
CA LEU A 88 -7.95 -2.55 -15.01
C LEU A 88 -7.88 -1.34 -15.97
N GLU A 89 -8.95 -0.55 -16.09
CA GLU A 89 -9.09 0.53 -17.08
C GLU A 89 -8.59 1.91 -16.60
N ASP A 90 -7.85 1.97 -15.49
CA ASP A 90 -7.22 3.23 -15.01
C ASP A 90 -8.25 4.34 -14.71
N VAL A 91 -9.44 3.94 -14.23
CA VAL A 91 -10.44 4.89 -13.77
C VAL A 91 -9.97 5.44 -12.43
N ARG A 92 -9.24 6.56 -12.49
CA ARG A 92 -9.23 7.57 -11.43
C ARG A 92 -10.65 7.62 -10.90
N PHE A 93 -10.87 7.38 -9.61
CA PHE A 93 -12.16 7.03 -8.98
C PHE A 93 -12.42 5.52 -8.91
N LEU A 94 -11.88 4.88 -7.87
CA LEU A 94 -12.73 3.87 -7.24
C LEU A 94 -13.72 4.52 -6.31
N ASP A 95 -14.93 4.06 -6.53
CA ASP A 95 -16.04 3.99 -5.61
C ASP A 95 -15.51 3.65 -4.21
N THR A 96 -15.35 4.67 -3.36
CA THR A 96 -14.93 4.53 -1.96
C THR A 96 -15.87 3.62 -1.15
N PHE A 97 -17.02 3.29 -1.73
CA PHE A 97 -18.04 2.40 -1.22
C PHE A 97 -17.70 0.90 -1.40
N LYS A 98 -16.64 0.53 -2.14
CA LYS A 98 -16.22 -0.87 -2.29
C LYS A 98 -14.97 -1.18 -1.45
N PRO A 99 -15.08 -2.00 -0.38
CA PRO A 99 -13.96 -2.30 0.52
C PRO A 99 -12.73 -2.92 -0.19
N ASP A 100 -12.98 -3.81 -1.15
CA ASP A 100 -11.93 -4.54 -1.89
C ASP A 100 -11.02 -3.58 -2.67
N ALA A 101 -11.52 -2.39 -3.02
CA ALA A 101 -10.78 -1.36 -3.70
C ALA A 101 -9.56 -0.87 -2.87
N GLN A 102 -9.70 -0.78 -1.54
CA GLN A 102 -8.66 -0.23 -0.68
C GLN A 102 -7.34 -1.00 -0.75
N ASN A 103 -7.39 -2.29 -1.11
CA ASN A 103 -6.21 -3.14 -1.27
C ASN A 103 -5.33 -2.75 -2.48
N PHE A 104 -5.89 -2.00 -3.44
CA PHE A 104 -5.23 -1.59 -4.68
C PHE A 104 -4.84 -0.10 -4.68
N GLN A 105 -5.07 0.62 -3.57
CA GLN A 105 -4.61 2.00 -3.43
C GLN A 105 -3.10 1.98 -3.16
N PHE A 106 -2.29 2.52 -4.07
CA PHE A 106 -0.84 2.60 -3.91
C PHE A 106 -0.42 4.05 -3.73
N LEU A 107 0.20 4.38 -2.60
CA LEU A 107 0.71 5.73 -2.32
C LEU A 107 -0.35 6.84 -2.51
N GLY A 108 -1.61 6.52 -2.17
CA GLY A 108 -2.75 7.42 -2.29
C GLY A 108 -3.33 7.56 -3.70
N ASP A 109 -2.64 7.05 -4.72
CA ASP A 109 -3.06 7.12 -6.12
C ASP A 109 -3.43 5.73 -6.66
N TRP A 110 -4.34 5.74 -7.63
CA TRP A 110 -4.90 4.57 -8.26
C TRP A 110 -4.33 4.45 -9.66
N ARG A 111 -3.13 3.89 -9.79
CA ARG A 111 -2.49 3.61 -11.08
C ARG A 111 -1.83 2.24 -11.04
N LEU A 112 -2.58 1.22 -11.45
CA LEU A 112 -2.05 -0.15 -11.49
C LEU A 112 -1.13 -0.40 -12.68
N HIS A 113 -0.94 0.55 -13.59
CA HIS A 113 -0.06 0.41 -14.78
C HIS A 113 1.29 1.12 -14.64
N GLU A 114 1.35 2.18 -13.84
CA GLU A 114 2.59 2.94 -13.62
C GLU A 114 3.35 2.45 -12.39
N SER A 115 4.67 2.45 -12.48
CA SER A 115 5.51 2.18 -11.32
C SER A 115 5.54 3.37 -10.36
N PRO A 116 5.51 3.13 -9.03
CA PRO A 116 5.50 4.19 -8.04
C PRO A 116 6.83 4.96 -8.02
N LEU A 117 6.75 6.29 -8.00
CA LEU A 117 7.88 7.20 -7.94
C LEU A 117 8.22 7.61 -6.49
N PRO A 118 9.48 7.98 -6.20
CA PRO A 118 9.85 8.52 -4.88
C PRO A 118 9.01 9.72 -4.44
N SER A 119 8.68 10.63 -5.36
CA SER A 119 7.84 11.80 -5.08
C SER A 119 6.41 11.42 -4.65
N GLN A 120 5.85 10.35 -5.23
CA GLN A 120 4.55 9.83 -4.83
C GLN A 120 4.61 9.24 -3.42
N LEU A 121 5.70 8.54 -3.08
CA LEU A 121 5.90 8.02 -1.73
C LEU A 121 5.95 9.15 -0.70
N GLN A 122 6.75 10.18 -0.95
CA GLN A 122 6.85 11.34 -0.06
C GLN A 122 5.50 12.06 0.11
N LEU A 123 4.77 12.27 -0.99
CA LEU A 123 3.45 12.89 -0.96
C LEU A 123 2.43 12.06 -0.17
N ALA A 124 2.43 10.73 -0.36
CA ALA A 124 1.55 9.81 0.35
C ALA A 124 1.81 9.82 1.86
N GLN A 125 3.08 9.78 2.25
CA GLN A 125 3.50 9.87 3.65
C GLN A 125 3.06 11.19 4.27
N TRP A 126 3.24 12.31 3.55
CA TRP A 126 2.79 13.62 4.00
C TRP A 126 1.27 13.70 4.18
N ARG A 127 0.48 13.21 3.21
CA ARG A 127 -0.99 13.13 3.29
C ARG A 127 -1.44 12.31 4.50
N PHE A 128 -0.78 11.19 4.78
CA PHE A 128 -1.06 10.38 5.96
C PHE A 128 -0.88 11.18 7.25
N TYR A 129 0.23 11.92 7.37
CA TYR A 129 0.48 12.73 8.55
C TYR A 129 -0.45 13.92 8.71
N GLN A 130 -0.89 14.53 7.61
CA GLN A 130 -1.96 15.54 7.67
C GLN A 130 -3.25 14.94 8.22
N LYS A 131 -3.67 13.77 7.72
CA LYS A 131 -4.87 13.07 8.19
C LYS A 131 -4.80 12.70 9.68
N GLU A 132 -3.64 12.28 10.15
CA GLU A 132 -3.39 11.95 11.55
C GLU A 132 -3.18 13.19 12.45
N ASN A 133 -3.24 14.40 11.90
CA ASN A 133 -2.93 15.67 12.59
C ASN A 133 -1.52 15.69 13.22
N VAL A 134 -0.56 14.99 12.61
CA VAL A 134 0.85 14.90 13.05
C VAL A 134 1.86 15.36 11.98
N ALA A 135 1.36 16.04 10.94
CA ALA A 135 2.18 16.74 9.94
C ALA A 135 3.25 17.60 10.63
#